data_AF-A0A929K9Y7-F1
#
_entry.id   AF-A0A929K9Y7-F1
#
_cell.length_a   1.000
_cell.length_b   1.000
_cell.length_c   1.000
_cell.angle_alpha   90.00
_cell.angle_beta   90.00
_cell.angle_gamma   90.00
#
_symmetry.space_group_name_H-M   'P 1'
#
loop_
_entity.id
_entity.type
_entity.pdbx_description
1 polymer ?
#
loop_
_entity_poly.entity_id
_entity_poly.type
_entity_poly.pdbx_seq_one_letter_code
_entity_poly.pdbx_strand_id
1 'polypeptide(L)' 'MKKVFGRPKSLKDAVFHYCPGCGHSIVHRLIAEIIDELNIRGKVIGVPP' A
#
# COMPACT_ATOMS: atom_id res chain seq x y z
N MET A 1 22.48 -1.73 -7.01
CA MET A 1 21.27 -2.42 -7.49
C MET A 1 20.13 -1.41 -7.56
N LYS A 2 19.42 -1.28 -8.69
CA LYS A 2 18.28 -0.36 -8.82
C LYS A 2 17.14 -0.88 -7.96
N LYS A 3 16.57 -0.04 -7.08
CA LYS A 3 15.41 -0.40 -6.27
C LYS A 3 14.20 -0.60 -7.20
N VAL A 4 13.74 -1.84 -7.35
CA VAL A 4 12.62 -2.19 -8.24
C VAL A 4 11.28 -1.91 -7.57
N PHE A 5 11.18 -2.13 -6.25
CA PHE A 5 10.01 -1.78 -5.46
C PHE A 5 10.43 -1.39 -4.04
N GLY A 6 9.52 -0.76 -3.29
CA GLY A 6 9.76 -0.34 -1.92
C GLY A 6 8.47 -0.22 -1.13
N ARG A 7 8.59 0.07 0.17
CA ARG A 7 7.42 0.41 0.97
C ARG A 7 6.81 1.72 0.44
N PRO A 8 5.51 1.75 0.10
CA PRO A 8 4.85 2.97 -0.36
C PRO A 8 4.80 4.01 0.76
N LYS A 9 4.90 5.29 0.40
CA LYS A 9 4.78 6.41 1.34
C LYS A 9 3.37 6.52 1.91
N SER A 10 2.36 6.18 1.12
CA SER A 10 0.95 6.20 1.55
C SER A 10 0.55 4.99 2.41
N LEU A 11 1.43 3.99 2.58
CA LEU A 11 1.15 2.86 3.45
C LEU A 11 1.51 3.19 4.91
N LYS A 12 0.55 3.01 5.83
CA LYS A 12 0.75 3.24 7.27
C LYS A 12 1.91 2.40 7.80
N ASP A 13 2.73 2.95 8.69
CA ASP A 13 3.73 2.20 9.42
C ASP A 13 3.09 1.38 10.56
N ALA A 14 2.43 0.30 10.17
CA ALA A 14 1.79 -0.65 11.08
C ALA A 14 1.95 -2.07 10.53
N VAL A 15 1.97 -3.03 11.44
CA VAL A 15 1.98 -4.45 11.11
C VAL A 15 0.60 -4.84 10.59
N PHE A 16 0.56 -5.64 9.51
CA PHE A 16 -0.69 -6.20 9.02
C PHE A 16 -1.15 -7.35 9.92
N HIS A 17 -2.47 -7.46 10.11
CA HIS A 17 -3.07 -8.60 10.83
C HIS A 17 -3.42 -9.76 9.89
N TYR A 18 -3.01 -9.69 8.61
CA TYR A 18 -3.35 -10.66 7.59
C TYR A 18 -2.43 -11.88 7.60
N CYS A 19 -2.96 -13.04 7.19
CA CYS A 19 -2.19 -14.29 7.11
C CYS A 19 -1.02 -14.19 6.10
N PRO A 20 0.13 -14.83 6.38
CA PRO A 20 1.21 -14.96 5.40
C PRO A 20 0.71 -15.63 4.12
N GLY A 21 1.08 -15.08 2.96
CA GLY A 21 0.71 -15.63 1.65
C GLY A 21 -0.70 -15.28 1.15
N CYS A 22 -1.55 -14.62 1.95
CA CYS A 22 -2.83 -14.12 1.43
C CYS A 22 -2.66 -12.81 0.63
N GLY A 23 -3.58 -12.57 -0.31
CA GLY A 23 -3.52 -11.40 -1.19
C GLY A 23 -3.79 -10.05 -0.51
N HIS A 24 -4.32 -10.02 0.72
CA HIS A 24 -4.74 -8.79 1.38
C HIS A 24 -3.60 -7.77 1.52
N SER A 25 -2.43 -8.21 2.02
CA SER A 25 -1.27 -7.33 2.18
C SER A 25 -0.72 -6.83 0.83
N ILE A 26 -0.84 -7.65 -0.22
CA ILE A 26 -0.44 -7.29 -1.58
C ILE A 26 -1.37 -6.19 -2.12
N VAL A 27 -2.69 -6.36 -2.00
CA VAL A 27 -3.68 -5.38 -2.46
C VAL A 27 -3.48 -4.03 -1.77
N HIS A 28 -3.31 -4.01 -0.44
CA HIS A 28 -3.03 -2.76 0.29
C HIS A 28 -1.75 -2.06 -0.19
N ARG A 29 -0.67 -2.83 -0.45
CA ARG A 29 0.56 -2.26 -1.00
C ARG A 29 0.35 -1.68 -2.39
N LEU A 30 -0.27 -2.43 -3.31
CA LEU A 30 -0.50 -2.00 -4.69
C LEU A 30 -1.38 -0.74 -4.75
N ILE A 31 -2.46 -0.69 -3.97
CA ILE A 31 -3.31 0.50 -3.87
C ILE A 31 -2.49 1.70 -3.38
N ALA A 32 -1.66 1.52 -2.34
CA ALA A 32 -0.81 2.59 -1.84
C ALA A 32 0.27 3.05 -2.84
N GLU A 33 0.82 2.14 -3.66
CA GLU A 33 1.73 2.48 -4.76
C GLU A 33 1.05 3.37 -5.78
N ILE A 34 -0.16 3.01 -6.23
CA ILE A 34 -0.92 3.81 -7.19
C ILE A 34 -1.30 5.19 -6.62
N ILE A 35 -1.66 5.28 -5.33
CA ILE A 35 -1.94 6.56 -4.68
C ILE A 35 -0.71 7.49 -4.71
N ASP A 36 0.47 6.92 -4.47
CA ASP A 36 1.74 7.67 -4.52
C ASP A 36 2.13 8.05 -5.97
N GLU A 37 1.98 7.13 -6.92
CA GLU A 37 2.27 7.35 -8.35
C GLU A 37 1.37 8.44 -8.96
N LEU A 38 0.08 8.43 -8.60
CA LEU A 38 -0.88 9.43 -9.07
C LEU A 38 -0.83 10.74 -8.28
N ASN A 39 -0.03 10.81 -7.21
CA ASN A 39 0.07 11.96 -6.32
C ASN A 39 -1.30 12.44 -5.78
N ILE A 40 -2.16 11.50 -5.40
CA ILE A 40 -3.53 11.77 -4.90
C ILE A 40 -3.66 11.55 -3.39
N ARG A 41 -2.54 11.38 -2.67
CA ARG A 41 -2.54 11.27 -1.21
C ARG A 41 -3.22 12.49 -0.58
N GLY A 42 -4.14 12.25 0.37
CA GLY A 42 -4.94 13.30 1.00
C GLY A 42 -6.23 13.67 0.26
N LYS A 43 -6.43 13.15 -0.96
CA LYS A 43 -7.67 13.27 -1.74
C LYS A 43 -8.43 11.94 -1.88
N VAL A 44 -8.01 10.93 -1.13
CA VAL A 44 -8.55 9.55 -1.19
C VAL A 44 -9.11 9.17 0.18
N ILE A 45 -10.29 8.57 0.18
CA ILE A 45 -10.89 7.91 1.35
C ILE A 45 -10.80 6.40 1.12
N GLY A 46 -10.05 5.71 1.99
CA GLY A 46 -9.99 4.25 1.97
C GLY A 46 -11.10 3.67 2.84
N VAL A 47 -11.93 2.79 2.25
CA VAL A 47 -12.93 2.01 2.98
C VAL A 47 -12.43 0.57 3.04
N PRO A 48 -11.80 0.14 4.16
CA PRO A 48 -11.38 -1.25 4.30
C PRO A 48 -12.61 -2.16 4.48
N PRO A 49 -12.55 -3.41 3.99
CA PRO A 49 -13.46 -4.46 4.44
C PRO A 49 -13.18 -4.88 5.89
#